data_AF-A0A1F8NA36-F1
#
_entry.id   AF-A0A1F8NA36-F1
#
_cell.length_a   1.000
_cell.length_b   1.000
_cell.length_c   1.000
_cell.angle_alpha   90.00
_cell.angle_beta   90.00
_cell.angle_gamma   90.00
#
_symmetry.space_group_name_H-M   'P 1'
#
loop_
_entity.id
_entity.type
_entity.pdbx_description
1 polymer ?
#
loop_
_entity_poly.entity_id
_entity_poly.type
_entity_poly.pdbx_seq_one_letter_code
_entity_poly.pdbx_strand_id
1 'polypeptide(L)'
;MRRLALAALCVILTLAFFAAVIPAPAQAESPAAPWPVFRGNPQHTGRSPYTGPSTASLRWSYKTGNSVRSSPAVAADGTIYVGSSDGKVYAIDPDGSLKWAYLTGGAVESSPAIASDGTILCGSGDGTLYALKPDGNLRWTYAAGGDIQSSPTIGPDGAAYFTSLDSYLYALNPNGTLKWKFQATGPPMALRTSPAVGPDGTIHFGSDNGKLYAIKSGDGSPKWTSPYQTG
;
A
#
# COMPACT_ATOMS: atom_id res chain seq x y z
N MET A 1 85.19 -35.79 -16.07
CA MET A 1 84.94 -36.08 -14.64
C MET A 1 84.64 -34.78 -13.91
N ARG A 2 83.46 -34.66 -13.27
CA ARG A 2 83.15 -33.86 -12.05
C ARG A 2 83.66 -32.40 -12.01
N ARG A 3 82.87 -31.33 -11.89
CA ARG A 3 81.69 -31.10 -11.03
C ARG A 3 81.02 -29.76 -11.41
N LEU A 4 79.73 -29.70 -11.07
CA LEU A 4 78.81 -28.58 -11.07
C LEU A 4 79.39 -27.28 -10.48
N ALA A 5 79.04 -26.14 -11.09
CA ALA A 5 78.94 -24.85 -10.40
C ALA A 5 77.51 -24.32 -10.59
N LEU A 6 76.82 -24.17 -9.47
CA LEU A 6 75.41 -23.85 -9.33
C LEU A 6 75.23 -22.33 -9.51
N ALA A 7 74.50 -21.90 -10.53
CA ALA A 7 74.08 -20.50 -10.67
C ALA A 7 72.80 -20.28 -9.85
N ALA A 8 72.91 -19.53 -8.76
CA ALA A 8 71.76 -19.09 -7.97
C ALA A 8 71.21 -17.79 -8.57
N LEU A 9 70.14 -17.90 -9.36
CA LEU A 9 69.37 -16.74 -9.83
C LEU A 9 68.20 -16.50 -8.85
N CYS A 10 68.29 -15.43 -8.09
CA CYS A 10 67.25 -15.00 -7.14
C CYS A 10 66.15 -14.26 -7.92
N VAL A 11 65.06 -14.95 -8.26
CA VAL A 11 63.88 -14.32 -8.88
C VAL A 11 62.97 -13.82 -7.75
N ILE A 12 62.97 -12.51 -7.53
CA ILE A 12 62.03 -11.85 -6.62
C ILE A 12 60.66 -11.81 -7.33
N LEU A 13 59.75 -12.68 -6.91
CA LEU A 13 58.36 -12.71 -7.37
C LEU A 13 57.56 -11.63 -6.63
N THR A 14 57.40 -10.45 -7.22
CA THR A 14 56.47 -9.45 -6.67
C THR A 14 55.05 -9.83 -7.04
N LEU A 15 54.29 -10.39 -6.09
CA LEU A 15 52.84 -10.55 -6.21
C LEU A 15 52.17 -9.16 -6.16
N ALA A 16 51.71 -8.67 -7.31
CA ALA A 16 50.77 -7.55 -7.34
C ALA A 16 49.36 -8.07 -7.00
N PHE A 17 48.87 -7.73 -5.82
CA PHE A 17 47.51 -8.05 -5.39
C PHE A 17 46.53 -7.05 -6.05
N PHE A 18 45.99 -7.40 -7.22
CA PHE A 18 44.81 -6.70 -7.74
C PHE A 18 43.58 -7.23 -7.02
N ALA A 19 43.09 -6.49 -6.02
CA ALA A 19 41.76 -6.73 -5.50
C ALA A 19 40.76 -6.41 -6.62
N ALA A 20 40.16 -7.45 -7.21
CA ALA A 20 39.00 -7.27 -8.08
C ALA A 20 37.87 -6.69 -7.24
N VAL A 21 37.50 -5.44 -7.50
CA VAL A 21 36.24 -4.88 -7.00
C VAL A 21 35.14 -5.61 -7.75
N ILE A 22 34.59 -6.66 -7.14
CA ILE A 22 33.38 -7.32 -7.63
C ILE A 22 32.25 -6.31 -7.36
N PRO A 23 31.57 -5.77 -8.39
CA PRO A 23 30.37 -4.99 -8.14
C PRO A 23 29.37 -5.94 -7.50
N ALA A 24 28.81 -5.56 -6.35
CA ALA A 24 27.65 -6.25 -5.82
C ALA A 24 26.59 -6.33 -6.93
N PRO A 25 25.88 -7.46 -7.13
CA PRO A 25 24.82 -7.50 -8.11
C PRO A 25 23.86 -6.36 -7.79
N ALA A 26 23.66 -5.46 -8.75
CA ALA A 26 22.61 -4.47 -8.64
C ALA A 26 21.31 -5.25 -8.50
N GLN A 27 20.71 -5.20 -7.30
CA GLN A 27 19.39 -5.74 -7.07
C GLN A 27 18.45 -4.94 -7.98
N ALA A 28 18.00 -5.55 -9.07
CA ALA A 28 16.92 -4.98 -9.87
C ALA A 28 15.66 -5.03 -9.00
N GLU A 29 15.44 -3.99 -8.21
CA GLU A 29 14.14 -3.74 -7.61
C GLU A 29 13.18 -3.52 -8.77
N SER A 30 12.20 -4.42 -8.93
CA SER A 30 11.03 -4.14 -9.76
C SER A 30 10.53 -2.74 -9.42
N PRO A 31 10.20 -1.89 -10.40
CA PRO A 31 9.71 -0.56 -10.08
C PRO A 31 8.48 -0.73 -9.20
N ALA A 32 8.58 -0.27 -7.94
CA ALA A 32 7.45 -0.24 -7.03
C ALA A 32 6.29 0.47 -7.74
N ALA A 33 5.05 0.01 -7.50
CA ALA A 33 3.87 0.63 -8.08
C ALA A 33 3.92 2.16 -7.89
N PRO A 34 3.76 2.96 -8.96
CA PRO A 34 4.04 4.40 -8.93
C PRO A 34 3.02 5.21 -8.10
N TRP A 35 1.83 4.65 -7.85
CA TRP A 35 0.83 5.25 -6.97
C TRP A 35 -0.02 4.17 -6.28
N PRO A 36 0.53 3.42 -5.31
CA PRO A 36 -0.06 2.19 -4.84
C PRO A 36 -1.22 2.38 -3.87
N VAL A 37 -1.41 3.57 -3.29
CA VAL A 37 -2.35 3.78 -2.19
C VAL A 37 -2.90 5.21 -2.23
N PHE A 38 -4.00 5.44 -1.51
CA PHE A 38 -4.56 6.77 -1.30
C PHE A 38 -3.47 7.79 -0.93
N ARG A 39 -3.44 8.92 -1.66
CA ARG A 39 -2.42 9.97 -1.53
C ARG A 39 -0.97 9.49 -1.70
N GLY A 40 -0.77 8.42 -2.48
CA GLY A 40 0.49 8.02 -3.10
C GLY A 40 1.45 7.20 -2.22
N ASN A 41 1.37 7.29 -0.89
CA ASN A 41 2.21 6.51 0.02
C ASN A 41 1.51 6.30 1.38
N PRO A 42 2.00 5.39 2.25
CA PRO A 42 1.37 5.13 3.55
C PRO A 42 1.24 6.37 4.46
N GLN A 43 2.07 7.39 4.26
CA GLN A 43 2.01 8.68 4.98
C GLN A 43 0.98 9.65 4.40
N HIS A 44 0.31 9.28 3.31
CA HIS A 44 -0.74 10.05 2.63
C HIS A 44 -0.29 11.47 2.21
N THR A 45 0.93 11.60 1.69
CA THR A 45 1.52 12.92 1.36
C THR A 45 0.87 13.63 0.16
N GLY A 46 0.27 12.89 -0.77
CA GLY A 46 -0.32 13.43 -2.00
C GLY A 46 0.70 13.99 -2.99
N ARG A 47 1.99 13.62 -2.88
CA ARG A 47 3.07 14.16 -3.71
C ARG A 47 3.48 13.16 -4.79
N SER A 48 3.31 13.57 -6.05
CA SER A 48 3.87 12.85 -7.20
C SER A 48 5.33 13.27 -7.43
N PRO A 49 6.26 12.33 -7.69
CA PRO A 49 7.61 12.67 -8.13
C PRO A 49 7.65 13.09 -9.62
N TYR A 50 6.57 12.86 -10.36
CA TYR A 50 6.47 13.17 -11.77
C TYR A 50 6.02 14.61 -11.99
N THR A 51 6.70 15.30 -12.90
CA THR A 51 6.23 16.62 -13.38
C THR A 51 5.04 16.40 -14.31
N GLY A 52 3.93 17.09 -14.03
CA GLY A 52 2.74 17.03 -14.87
C GLY A 52 2.96 17.70 -16.24
N PRO A 53 2.09 17.43 -17.22
CA PRO A 53 2.15 18.11 -18.51
C PRO A 53 1.92 19.62 -18.33
N SER A 54 2.60 20.44 -19.12
CA SER A 54 2.44 21.91 -19.12
C SER A 54 1.08 22.36 -19.64
N THR A 55 0.38 21.51 -20.40
CA THR A 55 -0.99 21.70 -20.86
C THR A 55 -1.77 20.40 -20.71
N ALA A 56 -2.96 20.48 -20.11
CA ALA A 56 -3.83 19.32 -19.95
C ALA A 56 -4.62 19.06 -21.24
N SER A 57 -4.60 17.81 -21.73
CA SER A 57 -5.47 17.32 -22.79
C SER A 57 -6.08 15.98 -22.36
N LEU A 58 -7.38 15.79 -22.58
CA LEU A 58 -8.04 14.51 -22.32
C LEU A 58 -7.42 13.41 -23.20
N ARG A 59 -6.78 12.42 -22.59
CA ARG A 59 -6.23 11.26 -23.32
C ARG A 59 -7.30 10.19 -23.56
N TRP A 60 -8.05 9.84 -22.53
CA TRP A 60 -9.18 8.91 -22.58
C TRP A 60 -10.09 9.13 -21.37
N SER A 61 -11.30 8.59 -21.43
CA SER A 61 -12.23 8.52 -20.30
C SER A 61 -12.95 7.18 -20.29
N TYR A 62 -13.19 6.61 -19.10
CA TYR A 62 -13.95 5.39 -18.93
C TYR A 62 -15.21 5.66 -18.10
N LYS A 63 -16.38 5.15 -18.54
CA LYS A 63 -17.66 5.34 -17.85
C LYS A 63 -17.98 4.12 -16.97
N THR A 64 -17.98 4.34 -15.66
CA THR A 64 -18.49 3.37 -14.67
C THR A 64 -20.02 3.35 -14.62
N GLY A 65 -20.61 2.40 -13.90
CA GLY A 65 -22.05 2.27 -13.73
C GLY A 65 -22.66 3.30 -12.78
N ASN A 66 -21.86 3.91 -11.90
CA ASN A 66 -22.28 4.97 -10.98
C ASN A 66 -21.09 5.89 -10.62
N SER A 67 -21.30 6.79 -9.67
CA SER A 67 -20.33 7.78 -9.18
C SER A 67 -19.01 7.13 -8.73
N VAL A 68 -17.90 7.78 -9.07
CA VAL A 68 -16.56 7.43 -8.60
C VAL A 68 -16.16 8.43 -7.51
N ARG A 69 -16.28 8.02 -6.24
CA ARG A 69 -15.78 8.78 -5.08
C ARG A 69 -14.37 8.35 -4.65
N SER A 70 -13.96 7.17 -5.10
CA SER A 70 -12.65 6.57 -4.92
C SER A 70 -11.55 7.37 -5.62
N SER A 71 -10.33 7.39 -5.05
CA SER A 71 -9.12 7.81 -5.79
C SER A 71 -8.48 6.60 -6.48
N PRO A 72 -7.84 6.77 -7.64
CA PRO A 72 -7.20 5.67 -8.34
C PRO A 72 -5.89 5.23 -7.65
N ALA A 73 -5.57 3.95 -7.77
CA ALA A 73 -4.25 3.39 -7.52
C ALA A 73 -3.64 2.89 -8.84
N VAL A 74 -2.34 3.09 -9.04
CA VAL A 74 -1.63 2.75 -10.28
C VAL A 74 -0.55 1.72 -9.97
N ALA A 75 -0.64 0.56 -10.61
CA ALA A 75 0.33 -0.54 -10.51
C ALA A 75 1.60 -0.27 -11.32
N ALA A 76 2.64 -1.07 -11.06
CA ALA A 76 3.93 -0.97 -11.75
C ALA A 76 3.83 -1.19 -13.28
N ASP A 77 2.87 -2.01 -13.72
CA ASP A 77 2.58 -2.26 -15.14
C ASP A 77 1.68 -1.16 -15.76
N GLY A 78 1.30 -0.15 -14.98
CA GLY A 78 0.42 0.94 -15.39
C GLY A 78 -1.07 0.62 -15.28
N THR A 79 -1.46 -0.58 -14.82
CA THR A 79 -2.88 -0.88 -14.54
C THR A 79 -3.44 0.09 -13.50
N ILE A 80 -4.60 0.66 -13.77
CA ILE A 80 -5.28 1.62 -12.91
C ILE A 80 -6.46 0.92 -12.22
N TYR A 81 -6.46 0.92 -10.90
CA TYR A 81 -7.54 0.38 -10.07
C TYR A 81 -8.38 1.49 -9.46
N VAL A 82 -9.70 1.35 -9.49
CA VAL A 82 -10.63 2.34 -8.92
C VAL A 82 -11.93 1.68 -8.45
N GLY A 83 -12.49 2.17 -7.35
CA GLY A 83 -13.80 1.77 -6.84
C GLY A 83 -14.95 2.67 -7.35
N SER A 84 -16.15 2.11 -7.46
CA SER A 84 -17.36 2.83 -7.88
C SER A 84 -18.54 2.55 -6.94
N SER A 85 -19.44 3.52 -6.81
CA SER A 85 -20.70 3.38 -6.06
C SER A 85 -21.70 2.41 -6.71
N ASP A 86 -21.39 1.84 -7.88
CA ASP A 86 -22.14 0.71 -8.47
C ASP A 86 -21.77 -0.65 -7.85
N GLY A 87 -20.87 -0.62 -6.87
CA GLY A 87 -20.41 -1.78 -6.12
C GLY A 87 -19.30 -2.57 -6.81
N LYS A 88 -18.65 -2.02 -7.83
CA LYS A 88 -17.54 -2.67 -8.52
C LYS A 88 -16.19 -2.04 -8.23
N VAL A 89 -15.18 -2.89 -8.27
CA VAL A 89 -13.77 -2.53 -8.45
C VAL A 89 -13.44 -2.69 -9.92
N TYR A 90 -12.84 -1.68 -10.53
CA TYR A 90 -12.44 -1.69 -11.93
C TYR A 90 -10.92 -1.75 -12.03
N ALA A 91 -10.42 -2.51 -13.00
CA ALA A 91 -9.05 -2.44 -13.49
C ALA A 91 -9.08 -1.97 -14.94
N ILE A 92 -8.35 -0.89 -15.21
CA ILE A 92 -8.30 -0.22 -16.50
C ILE A 92 -6.85 -0.24 -16.98
N ASP A 93 -6.64 -0.63 -18.24
CA ASP A 93 -5.32 -0.59 -18.85
C ASP A 93 -4.87 0.86 -19.11
N PRO A 94 -3.56 1.12 -19.29
CA PRO A 94 -3.03 2.48 -19.49
C PRO A 94 -3.65 3.25 -20.67
N ASP A 95 -4.22 2.55 -21.65
CA ASP A 95 -4.90 3.10 -22.82
C ASP A 95 -6.39 3.45 -22.57
N GLY A 96 -6.92 3.14 -21.38
CA GLY A 96 -8.29 3.39 -20.97
C GLY A 96 -9.26 2.23 -21.23
N SER A 97 -8.78 1.11 -21.77
CA SER A 97 -9.60 -0.08 -21.98
C SER A 97 -9.85 -0.85 -20.68
N LEU A 98 -11.00 -1.54 -20.59
CA LEU A 98 -11.33 -2.34 -19.41
C LEU A 98 -10.52 -3.63 -19.41
N LYS A 99 -9.71 -3.83 -18.37
CA LYS A 99 -9.01 -5.10 -18.12
C LYS A 99 -9.93 -6.10 -17.43
N TRP A 100 -10.58 -5.68 -16.35
CA TRP A 100 -11.62 -6.46 -15.64
C TRP A 100 -12.45 -5.58 -14.70
N ALA A 101 -13.59 -6.10 -14.25
CA ALA A 101 -14.36 -5.54 -13.15
C ALA A 101 -14.82 -6.64 -12.19
N TYR A 102 -14.78 -6.37 -10.89
CA TYR A 102 -15.22 -7.30 -9.84
C TYR A 102 -16.40 -6.71 -9.07
N LEU A 103 -17.50 -7.46 -8.96
CA LEU A 103 -18.69 -7.05 -8.21
C LEU A 103 -18.55 -7.42 -6.73
N THR A 104 -18.60 -6.43 -5.85
CA THR A 104 -18.70 -6.59 -4.39
C THR A 104 -20.17 -6.56 -3.94
N GLY A 105 -20.43 -6.77 -2.65
CA GLY A 105 -21.78 -6.74 -2.10
C GLY A 105 -22.36 -5.34 -1.85
N GLY A 106 -21.55 -4.28 -1.94
CA GLY A 106 -21.95 -2.91 -1.64
C GLY A 106 -21.12 -1.86 -2.39
N ALA A 107 -21.40 -0.57 -2.19
CA ALA A 107 -20.70 0.52 -2.87
C ALA A 107 -19.20 0.53 -2.53
N VAL A 108 -18.32 0.72 -3.53
CA VAL A 108 -16.86 0.81 -3.33
C VAL A 108 -16.42 2.27 -3.41
N GLU A 109 -16.61 3.00 -2.32
CA GLU A 109 -16.17 4.40 -2.21
C GLU A 109 -14.73 4.53 -1.67
N SER A 110 -14.19 3.43 -1.14
CA SER A 110 -12.81 3.27 -0.70
C SER A 110 -11.82 3.40 -1.88
N SER A 111 -10.67 4.04 -1.65
CA SER A 111 -9.56 4.06 -2.63
C SER A 111 -8.76 2.76 -2.54
N PRO A 112 -8.46 2.07 -3.65
CA PRO A 112 -7.70 0.83 -3.59
C PRO A 112 -6.28 1.02 -3.02
N ALA A 113 -5.74 -0.05 -2.43
CA ALA A 113 -4.35 -0.15 -2.06
C ALA A 113 -3.71 -1.40 -2.71
N ILE A 114 -2.51 -1.26 -3.27
CA ILE A 114 -1.79 -2.31 -3.97
C ILE A 114 -0.64 -2.80 -3.07
N ALA A 115 -0.69 -4.06 -2.67
CA ALA A 115 0.38 -4.72 -1.92
C ALA A 115 1.61 -4.98 -2.81
N SER A 116 2.76 -5.26 -2.18
CA SER A 116 4.00 -5.56 -2.89
C SER A 116 3.91 -6.81 -3.79
N ASP A 117 3.00 -7.73 -3.47
CA ASP A 117 2.73 -8.93 -4.28
C ASP A 117 1.63 -8.72 -5.34
N GLY A 118 1.19 -7.47 -5.54
CA GLY A 118 0.15 -7.10 -6.50
C GLY A 118 -1.28 -7.27 -5.99
N THR A 119 -1.50 -7.71 -4.74
CA THR A 119 -2.86 -7.79 -4.19
C THR A 119 -3.51 -6.42 -4.10
N ILE A 120 -4.74 -6.29 -4.60
CA ILE A 120 -5.54 -5.07 -4.57
C ILE A 120 -6.54 -5.15 -3.42
N LEU A 121 -6.40 -4.26 -2.44
CA LEU A 121 -7.27 -4.14 -1.28
C LEU A 121 -8.27 -3.00 -1.46
N CYS A 122 -9.53 -3.23 -1.14
CA CYS A 122 -10.57 -2.21 -1.19
C CYS A 122 -11.68 -2.49 -0.16
N GLY A 123 -12.13 -1.44 0.51
CA GLY A 123 -13.29 -1.50 1.40
C GLY A 123 -14.59 -1.31 0.64
N SER A 124 -15.64 -2.02 1.05
CA SER A 124 -16.99 -1.85 0.51
C SER A 124 -17.98 -1.45 1.60
N GLY A 125 -19.06 -0.81 1.16
CA GLY A 125 -20.22 -0.45 1.98
C GLY A 125 -21.00 -1.66 2.50
N ASP A 126 -20.70 -2.88 2.06
CA ASP A 126 -21.23 -4.11 2.67
C ASP A 126 -20.49 -4.53 3.95
N GLY A 127 -19.51 -3.74 4.39
CA GLY A 127 -18.69 -4.03 5.56
C GLY A 127 -17.58 -5.03 5.33
N THR A 128 -17.26 -5.35 4.07
CA THR A 128 -16.21 -6.31 3.71
C THR A 128 -14.99 -5.62 3.10
N LEU A 129 -13.80 -5.99 3.57
CA LEU A 129 -12.54 -5.70 2.89
C LEU A 129 -12.29 -6.81 1.87
N TYR A 130 -12.16 -6.44 0.61
CA TYR A 130 -11.87 -7.36 -0.48
C TYR A 130 -10.39 -7.30 -0.85
N ALA A 131 -9.78 -8.47 -1.02
CA ALA A 131 -8.45 -8.62 -1.60
C ALA A 131 -8.56 -9.35 -2.93
N LEU A 132 -8.24 -8.64 -4.02
CA LEU A 132 -8.29 -9.14 -5.39
C LEU A 132 -6.86 -9.38 -5.89
N LYS A 133 -6.71 -10.38 -6.75
CA LYS A 133 -5.49 -10.63 -7.50
C LYS A 133 -5.39 -9.66 -8.70
N PRO A 134 -4.19 -9.46 -9.28
CA PRO A 134 -4.03 -8.64 -10.48
C PRO A 134 -4.89 -9.05 -11.69
N ASP A 135 -5.30 -10.33 -11.76
CA ASP A 135 -6.18 -10.89 -12.79
C ASP A 135 -7.69 -10.66 -12.50
N GLY A 136 -8.02 -10.01 -11.38
CA GLY A 136 -9.39 -9.70 -10.97
C GLY A 136 -10.06 -10.80 -10.13
N ASN A 137 -9.40 -11.95 -9.94
CA ASN A 137 -9.96 -13.02 -9.12
C ASN A 137 -9.86 -12.69 -7.63
N LEU A 138 -10.85 -13.13 -6.86
CA LEU A 138 -10.84 -12.99 -5.41
C LEU A 138 -9.67 -13.79 -4.81
N ARG A 139 -8.90 -13.15 -3.93
CA ARG A 139 -7.85 -13.78 -3.12
C ARG A 139 -8.37 -14.15 -1.74
N TRP A 140 -8.98 -13.20 -1.04
CA TRP A 140 -9.63 -13.39 0.25
C TRP A 140 -10.56 -12.20 0.55
N THR A 141 -11.44 -12.37 1.53
CA THR A 141 -12.25 -11.29 2.10
C THR A 141 -12.12 -11.27 3.62
N TYR A 142 -12.41 -10.12 4.22
CA TYR A 142 -12.57 -9.98 5.67
C TYR A 142 -13.82 -9.17 5.97
N ALA A 143 -14.77 -9.76 6.72
CA ALA A 143 -15.98 -9.08 7.15
C ALA A 143 -15.74 -8.31 8.46
N ALA A 144 -15.88 -6.99 8.41
CA ALA A 144 -15.98 -6.13 9.59
C ALA A 144 -17.44 -6.07 10.08
N GLY A 145 -17.68 -5.37 11.19
CA GLY A 145 -19.02 -5.21 11.77
C GLY A 145 -19.86 -4.10 11.14
N GLY A 146 -19.31 -3.33 10.19
CA GLY A 146 -20.01 -2.23 9.51
C GLY A 146 -19.25 -1.72 8.29
N ASP A 147 -19.84 -0.80 7.53
CA ASP A 147 -19.31 -0.30 6.26
C ASP A 147 -17.84 0.09 6.36
N ILE A 148 -17.08 -0.24 5.30
CA ILE A 148 -15.68 0.15 5.16
C ILE A 148 -15.60 1.21 4.05
N GLN A 149 -15.85 2.45 4.45
CA GLN A 149 -15.64 3.61 3.56
C GLN A 149 -14.18 4.10 3.56
N SER A 150 -13.38 3.65 4.53
CA SER A 150 -11.97 4.04 4.63
C SER A 150 -11.14 3.39 3.51
N SER A 151 -10.12 4.10 3.05
CA SER A 151 -9.12 3.53 2.13
C SER A 151 -8.10 2.73 2.94
N PRO A 152 -7.87 1.44 2.64
CA PRO A 152 -6.88 0.65 3.34
C PRO A 152 -5.48 1.24 3.12
N THR A 153 -4.63 1.13 4.14
CA THR A 153 -3.20 1.47 4.04
C THR A 153 -2.37 0.26 4.42
N ILE A 154 -1.34 -0.01 3.63
CA ILE A 154 -0.45 -1.14 3.83
C ILE A 154 0.79 -0.66 4.57
N GLY A 155 1.08 -1.26 5.71
CA GLY A 155 2.27 -0.96 6.51
C GLY A 155 3.55 -1.55 5.92
N PRO A 156 4.72 -1.12 6.44
CA PRO A 156 6.01 -1.73 6.09
C PRO A 156 6.11 -3.22 6.42
N ASP A 157 5.30 -3.71 7.36
CA ASP A 157 5.18 -5.13 7.74
C ASP A 157 4.23 -5.91 6.82
N GLY A 158 3.69 -5.26 5.78
CA GLY A 158 2.70 -5.83 4.86
C GLY A 158 1.29 -5.93 5.44
N ALA A 159 1.07 -5.53 6.69
CA ALA A 159 -0.26 -5.56 7.28
C ALA A 159 -1.16 -4.49 6.65
N ALA A 160 -2.43 -4.82 6.48
CA ALA A 160 -3.44 -3.88 5.99
C ALA A 160 -4.16 -3.23 7.18
N TYR A 161 -4.24 -1.89 7.17
CA TYR A 161 -4.95 -1.10 8.16
C TYR A 161 -6.12 -0.36 7.54
N PHE A 162 -7.30 -0.46 8.16
CA PHE A 162 -8.51 0.23 7.71
C PHE A 162 -9.45 0.48 8.88
N THR A 163 -10.32 1.48 8.78
CA THR A 163 -11.37 1.74 9.76
C THR A 163 -12.75 1.36 9.23
N SER A 164 -13.66 1.03 10.13
CA SER A 164 -15.05 0.70 9.82
C SER A 164 -16.02 1.56 10.64
N LEU A 165 -17.25 1.70 10.15
CA LEU A 165 -18.34 2.34 10.88
C LEU A 165 -18.72 1.62 12.18
N ASP A 166 -18.25 0.38 12.39
CA ASP A 166 -18.40 -0.35 13.65
C ASP A 166 -17.49 0.17 14.79
N SER A 167 -16.79 1.29 14.57
CA SER A 167 -15.93 1.98 15.53
C SER A 167 -14.55 1.36 15.76
N TYR A 168 -14.13 0.44 14.90
CA TYR A 168 -12.81 -0.18 14.99
C TYR A 168 -11.83 0.29 13.90
N LEU A 169 -10.57 0.45 14.31
CA LEU A 169 -9.41 0.30 13.43
C LEU A 169 -9.03 -1.19 13.41
N TYR A 170 -8.91 -1.75 12.22
CA TYR A 170 -8.49 -3.13 11.99
C TYR A 170 -7.05 -3.18 11.50
N ALA A 171 -6.33 -4.22 11.89
CA ALA A 171 -5.09 -4.65 11.27
C ALA A 171 -5.21 -6.11 10.83
N LEU A 172 -4.99 -6.37 9.55
CA LEU A 172 -4.97 -7.72 9.01
C LEU A 172 -3.57 -8.10 8.55
N ASN A 173 -3.21 -9.36 8.73
CA ASN A 173 -2.03 -9.94 8.11
C ASN A 173 -2.21 -10.00 6.57
N PRO A 174 -1.12 -10.10 5.78
CA PRO A 174 -1.20 -10.18 4.31
C PRO A 174 -2.11 -11.29 3.76
N ASN A 175 -2.33 -12.35 4.53
CA ASN A 175 -3.21 -13.46 4.20
C ASN A 175 -4.70 -13.23 4.54
N GLY A 176 -5.07 -12.03 5.00
CA GLY A 176 -6.44 -11.65 5.35
C GLY A 176 -6.87 -12.01 6.78
N THR A 177 -6.01 -12.66 7.56
CA THR A 177 -6.34 -12.99 8.97
C THR A 177 -6.22 -11.77 9.88
N LEU A 178 -7.08 -11.68 10.89
CA LEU A 178 -7.03 -10.61 11.89
C LEU A 178 -5.71 -10.67 12.67
N LYS A 179 -4.96 -9.56 12.68
CA LYS A 179 -3.78 -9.36 13.51
C LYS A 179 -4.18 -8.77 14.86
N TRP A 180 -4.93 -7.68 14.83
CA TRP A 180 -5.54 -7.03 16.00
C TRP A 180 -6.63 -6.05 15.55
N LYS A 181 -7.47 -5.59 16.49
CA LYS A 181 -8.37 -4.46 16.27
C LYS A 181 -8.38 -3.55 17.49
N PHE A 182 -8.55 -2.24 17.25
CA PHE A 182 -8.62 -1.22 18.27
C PHE A 182 -9.96 -0.50 18.19
N GLN A 183 -10.71 -0.45 19.29
CA GLN A 183 -11.95 0.30 19.37
C GLN A 183 -11.63 1.76 19.73
N ALA A 184 -12.13 2.72 18.97
CA ALA A 184 -12.11 4.12 19.39
C ALA A 184 -12.86 4.28 20.73
N THR A 185 -12.77 5.43 21.40
CA THR A 185 -13.48 5.65 22.69
C THR A 185 -14.27 6.96 22.70
N GLY A 186 -15.53 6.89 23.12
CA GLY A 186 -16.43 8.04 23.30
C GLY A 186 -17.34 8.30 22.11
N PRO A 187 -18.68 8.38 22.28
CA PRO A 187 -19.65 8.60 21.21
C PRO A 187 -19.62 10.03 20.66
N PRO A 188 -19.97 10.24 19.36
CA PRO A 188 -20.22 9.22 18.32
C PRO A 188 -18.92 8.61 17.76
N MET A 189 -18.95 7.32 17.38
CA MET A 189 -17.73 6.52 17.16
C MET A 189 -17.52 6.03 15.73
N ALA A 190 -18.31 6.51 14.77
CA ALA A 190 -18.12 6.15 13.37
C ALA A 190 -16.70 6.54 12.91
N LEU A 191 -16.00 5.60 12.27
CA LEU A 191 -14.67 5.83 11.73
C LEU A 191 -14.69 5.74 10.20
N ARG A 192 -14.78 6.90 9.56
CA ARG A 192 -14.76 7.02 8.09
C ARG A 192 -13.39 7.36 7.52
N THR A 193 -12.39 7.61 8.38
CA THR A 193 -11.11 8.16 7.95
C THR A 193 -10.16 7.08 7.42
N SER A 194 -9.39 7.40 6.37
CA SER A 194 -8.34 6.50 5.89
C SER A 194 -7.12 6.62 6.82
N PRO A 195 -6.65 5.54 7.47
CA PRO A 195 -5.51 5.61 8.40
C PRO A 195 -4.20 5.90 7.66
N ALA A 196 -3.34 6.73 8.24
CA ALA A 196 -1.99 6.99 7.72
C ALA A 196 -0.93 6.32 8.61
N VAL A 197 0.12 5.76 8.02
CA VAL A 197 1.18 5.03 8.74
C VAL A 197 2.49 5.80 8.64
N GLY A 198 3.01 6.21 9.79
CA GLY A 198 4.31 6.86 9.92
C GLY A 198 5.48 5.89 9.71
N PRO A 199 6.68 6.37 9.34
CA PRO A 199 7.87 5.52 9.19
C PRO A 199 8.25 4.73 10.45
N ASP A 200 7.85 5.22 11.63
CA ASP A 200 8.06 4.56 12.92
C ASP A 200 6.98 3.52 13.26
N GLY A 201 6.08 3.21 12.32
CA GLY A 201 4.96 2.29 12.50
C GLY A 201 3.78 2.88 13.28
N THR A 202 3.75 4.18 13.56
CA THR A 202 2.59 4.81 14.22
C THR A 202 1.46 5.03 13.21
N ILE A 203 0.28 4.48 13.51
CA ILE A 203 -0.94 4.61 12.72
C ILE A 203 -1.74 5.79 13.26
N HIS A 204 -2.11 6.72 12.39
CA HIS A 204 -2.92 7.89 12.71
C HIS A 204 -4.28 7.81 12.02
N PHE A 205 -5.35 8.04 12.77
CA PHE A 205 -6.71 8.11 12.22
C PHE A 205 -7.60 9.01 13.07
N GLY A 206 -8.59 9.63 12.43
CA GLY A 206 -9.57 10.49 13.08
C GLY A 206 -10.86 9.76 13.40
N SER A 207 -11.67 10.33 14.28
CA SER A 207 -12.99 9.80 14.63
C SER A 207 -14.00 10.93 14.70
N ASP A 208 -15.26 10.61 14.42
CA ASP A 208 -16.38 11.58 14.48
C ASP A 208 -16.61 12.17 15.89
N ASN A 209 -15.98 11.60 16.94
CA ASN A 209 -15.92 12.20 18.28
C ASN A 209 -14.94 13.38 18.42
N GLY A 210 -14.35 13.85 17.30
CA GLY A 210 -13.42 14.98 17.29
C GLY A 210 -12.00 14.63 17.77
N LYS A 211 -11.68 13.35 17.98
CA LYS A 211 -10.34 12.93 18.41
C LYS A 211 -9.49 12.44 17.24
N LEU A 212 -8.18 12.71 17.36
CA LEU A 212 -7.12 12.08 16.58
C LEU A 212 -6.42 11.03 17.45
N TYR A 213 -6.27 9.82 16.90
CA TYR A 213 -5.64 8.68 17.56
C TYR A 213 -4.28 8.40 16.95
N ALA A 214 -3.33 7.96 17.78
CA ALA A 214 -2.04 7.42 17.35
C ALA A 214 -1.84 6.04 17.99
N ILE A 215 -1.78 5.00 17.15
CA ILE A 215 -1.75 3.58 17.56
C ILE A 215 -0.47 2.92 17.06
N LYS A 216 0.12 2.02 17.85
CA LYS A 216 1.30 1.25 17.42
C LYS A 216 0.89 0.12 16.47
N SER A 217 1.58 -0.01 15.33
CA SER A 217 1.33 -1.06 14.32
C SER A 217 1.54 -2.48 14.83
N GLY A 218 2.45 -2.68 15.80
CA GLY A 218 2.83 -4.00 16.29
C GLY A 218 1.70 -4.73 17.00
N ASP A 219 1.03 -4.05 17.93
CA ASP A 219 0.09 -4.65 18.88
C ASP A 219 -1.27 -3.93 18.98
N GLY A 220 -1.44 -2.80 18.27
CA GLY A 220 -2.67 -2.01 18.35
C GLY A 220 -2.81 -1.19 19.64
N SER A 221 -1.75 -1.08 20.46
CA SER A 221 -1.78 -0.28 21.68
C SER A 221 -1.71 1.22 21.39
N PRO A 222 -2.41 2.08 22.17
CA PRO A 222 -2.28 3.53 22.03
C PRO A 222 -0.85 3.99 22.28
N LYS A 223 -0.34 4.83 21.38
CA LYS A 223 0.85 5.65 21.60
C LYS A 223 0.48 6.95 22.29
N TRP A 224 -0.59 7.59 21.84
CA TRP A 224 -1.26 8.72 22.50
C TRP A 224 -2.64 8.97 21.89
N THR A 225 -3.47 9.76 22.57
CA THR A 225 -4.76 10.28 22.05
C THR A 225 -4.86 11.77 22.38
N SER A 226 -5.31 12.60 21.43
CA SER A 226 -5.45 14.04 21.70
C SER A 226 -6.63 14.28 22.66
N PRO A 227 -6.50 15.14 23.69
CA PRO A 227 -7.67 15.72 24.31
C PRO A 227 -8.38 16.62 23.30
N TYR A 228 -9.71 16.60 23.32
CA TYR A 228 -10.54 17.56 22.60
C TYR A 228 -10.54 18.87 23.41
N GLN A 229 -10.02 19.96 22.84
CA GLN A 229 -10.14 21.30 23.43
C GLN A 229 -11.32 21.99 22.74
N THR A 230 -12.46 22.10 23.41
CA THR A 230 -13.50 23.05 23.02
C THR A 230 -12.99 24.45 23.34
N GLY A 231 -12.87 25.31 22.33
CA GLY A 231 -12.80 26.75 22.53
C GLY A 231 -14.11 27.31 23.04
#